data_AF-A0A5C7P1S2-F1
#
_entry.id   AF-A0A5C7P1S2-F1
#
_cell.length_a   1.000
_cell.length_b   1.000
_cell.length_c   1.000
_cell.angle_alpha   90.00
_cell.angle_beta   90.00
_cell.angle_gamma   90.00
#
_symmetry.space_group_name_H-M   'P 1'
#
loop_
_entity.id
_entity.type
_entity.pdbx_description
1 polymer ?
#
loop_
_entity_poly.entity_id
_entity_poly.type
_entity_poly.pdbx_seq_one_letter_code
_entity_poly.pdbx_strand_id
1 'polypeptide(L)'
;MPRNPYTKNAGYVTAQESRHPKLPGHFVIYDRNQPGVDVDADDRWIVMHEPSSYHVSCTSLRVAREVMTIVADGGDDYDFGQHEVIS
;
A
#
# COMPACT_ATOMS: atom_id res chain seq x y z
N MET A 1 8.24 14.09 -16.13
CA MET A 1 7.73 12.89 -15.45
C MET A 1 6.33 13.22 -14.96
N PRO A 2 5.28 12.45 -15.32
CA PRO A 2 3.95 12.73 -14.80
C PRO A 2 4.01 12.68 -13.26
N ARG A 3 3.53 13.75 -12.64
CA ARG A 3 3.45 13.90 -11.18
C ARG A 3 2.53 12.77 -10.70
N ASN A 4 3.03 11.89 -9.84
CA ASN A 4 2.26 10.78 -9.29
C ASN A 4 0.88 11.29 -8.82
N PRO A 5 -0.25 10.82 -9.39
CA PRO A 5 -1.56 11.40 -9.15
C PRO A 5 -2.02 11.28 -7.69
N TYR A 6 -1.42 10.38 -6.92
CA TYR A 6 -1.78 10.10 -5.53
C TYR A 6 -1.15 11.06 -4.52
N THR A 7 -0.21 11.94 -4.93
CA THR A 7 0.43 12.90 -4.00
C THR A 7 -0.53 13.89 -3.36
N LYS A 8 -1.74 14.03 -3.93
CA LYS A 8 -2.82 14.89 -3.41
C LYS A 8 -3.72 14.18 -2.40
N ASN A 9 -3.63 12.85 -2.29
CA ASN A 9 -4.48 12.07 -1.40
C ASN A 9 -4.04 12.32 0.05
N ALA A 10 -5.01 12.38 0.96
CA ALA A 10 -4.73 12.46 2.39
C ALA A 10 -3.84 11.28 2.82
N GLY A 11 -2.91 11.54 3.72
CA GLY A 11 -1.99 10.51 4.23
C GLY A 11 -0.95 10.00 3.24
N TYR A 12 -0.88 10.50 2.01
CA TYR A 12 0.12 10.03 1.04
C TYR A 12 1.55 10.15 1.59
N VAL A 13 2.31 9.05 1.51
CA VAL A 13 3.72 9.00 1.89
C VAL A 13 4.61 8.83 0.66
N THR A 14 4.38 7.77 -0.10
CA THR A 14 5.15 7.43 -1.32
C THR A 14 4.35 6.46 -2.18
N ALA A 15 4.77 6.25 -3.43
CA ALA A 15 4.28 5.15 -4.25
C ALA A 15 5.37 4.54 -5.12
N GLN A 16 5.10 3.32 -5.56
CA GLN A 16 5.89 2.57 -6.52
C GLN A 16 4.96 2.03 -7.61
N GLU A 17 5.38 2.20 -8.88
CA GLU A 17 4.68 1.59 -10.01
C GLU A 17 4.80 0.07 -9.91
N SER A 18 3.67 -0.61 -10.09
CA SER A 18 3.61 -2.06 -10.05
C SER A 18 4.10 -2.67 -11.36
N ARG A 19 5.03 -3.61 -11.24
CA ARG A 19 5.46 -4.53 -12.29
C ARG A 19 4.75 -5.88 -12.20
N HIS A 20 3.84 -6.04 -11.24
CA HIS A 20 3.11 -7.26 -10.99
C HIS A 20 2.19 -7.60 -12.19
N PRO A 21 2.30 -8.79 -12.80
CA PRO A 21 1.58 -9.12 -14.03
C PRO A 21 0.05 -9.13 -13.85
N LYS A 22 -0.45 -9.40 -12.64
CA LYS A 22 -1.88 -9.42 -12.31
C LYS A 22 -2.41 -8.15 -11.64
N LEU A 23 -1.52 -7.27 -11.18
CA LEU A 23 -1.88 -6.06 -10.42
C LEU A 23 -1.22 -4.85 -11.08
N PRO A 24 -1.63 -4.47 -12.31
CA PRO A 24 -1.12 -3.27 -12.95
C PRO A 24 -1.65 -2.03 -12.23
N GLY A 25 -0.78 -1.05 -11.98
CA GLY A 25 -1.14 0.14 -11.21
C GLY A 25 0.01 0.65 -10.36
N HIS A 26 -0.32 1.17 -9.18
CA HIS A 26 0.66 1.61 -8.20
C HIS A 26 0.37 0.99 -6.84
N PHE A 27 1.42 0.66 -6.11
CA PHE A 27 1.33 0.46 -4.68
C PHE A 27 1.69 1.77 -3.99
N VAL A 28 0.82 2.24 -3.10
CA VAL A 28 0.91 3.53 -2.43
C VAL A 28 0.95 3.29 -0.92
N ILE A 29 1.82 3.99 -0.21
CA ILE A 29 1.83 3.99 1.25
C ILE A 29 1.04 5.18 1.76
N TYR A 30 0.05 4.91 2.62
CA TYR A 30 -0.71 5.91 3.36
C TYR A 30 -0.39 5.85 4.86
N ASP A 31 -0.41 7.02 5.51
CA ASP A 31 -0.36 7.19 6.97
C ASP A 31 -1.77 7.47 7.49
N ARG A 32 -2.41 6.47 8.11
CA ARG A 32 -3.77 6.55 8.67
C ARG A 32 -3.94 7.64 9.74
N ASN A 33 -2.85 8.02 10.41
CA ASN A 33 -2.93 9.06 11.44
C ASN A 33 -3.07 10.47 10.84
N GLN A 34 -2.99 10.62 9.53
CA GLN A 34 -3.24 11.90 8.88
C GLN A 34 -4.74 12.18 8.75
N PRO A 35 -5.20 13.41 9.01
CA PRO A 35 -6.60 13.78 8.84
C PRO A 35 -7.10 13.50 7.41
N GLY A 36 -8.28 12.91 7.30
CA GLY A 36 -8.94 12.63 6.01
C GLY A 36 -8.57 11.29 5.36
N VAL A 37 -7.79 10.44 6.04
CA VAL A 37 -7.62 9.04 5.64
C VAL A 37 -8.75 8.22 6.26
N ASP A 38 -9.63 7.68 5.42
CA ASP A 38 -10.72 6.79 5.83
C ASP A 38 -10.47 5.40 5.26
N VAL A 39 -9.65 4.63 5.97
CA VAL A 39 -9.37 3.23 5.65
C VAL A 39 -9.58 2.41 6.91
N ASP A 40 -10.39 1.36 6.76
CA ASP A 40 -10.67 0.38 7.80
C ASP A 40 -9.51 -0.63 7.89
N ALA A 41 -8.54 -0.33 8.75
CA ALA A 41 -7.31 -1.08 8.92
C ALA A 41 -6.88 -1.03 10.39
N ASP A 42 -6.31 -2.10 10.94
CA ASP A 42 -5.90 -2.13 12.35
C ASP A 42 -4.65 -1.27 12.62
N ASP A 43 -3.69 -1.28 11.70
CA ASP A 43 -2.43 -0.55 11.84
C ASP A 43 -2.42 0.86 11.20
N ARG A 44 -1.43 1.66 11.60
CA ARG A 44 -1.21 3.03 11.10
C ARG A 44 -0.81 3.08 9.63
N TRP A 45 0.11 2.22 9.19
CA TRP A 45 0.68 2.30 7.84
C TRP A 45 -0.06 1.36 6.91
N ILE A 46 -0.43 1.86 5.74
CA ILE A 46 -1.27 1.10 4.82
C ILE A 46 -0.57 1.07 3.48
N VAL A 47 -0.29 -0.13 2.96
CA VAL A 47 0.15 -0.33 1.59
C VAL A 47 -1.09 -0.64 0.77
N MET A 48 -1.49 0.24 -0.13
CA MET A 48 -2.69 0.12 -0.95
C MET A 48 -2.33 -0.02 -2.42
N HIS A 49 -2.92 -0.99 -3.11
CA HIS A 49 -2.88 -1.10 -4.56
C HIS A 49 -3.98 -0.25 -5.19
N GLU A 50 -3.57 0.80 -5.87
CA GLU A 50 -4.42 1.64 -6.71
C GLU A 50 -4.34 1.14 -8.16
N PRO A 51 -5.46 0.80 -8.81
CA PRO A 51 -6.82 1.29 -8.56
C PRO A 51 -7.76 0.34 -7.79
N SER A 52 -7.29 -0.84 -7.37
CA SER A 52 -8.16 -1.89 -6.82
C SER A 52 -8.63 -1.64 -5.38
N SER A 53 -7.97 -0.74 -4.67
CA SER A 53 -8.12 -0.50 -3.22
C SER A 53 -7.79 -1.70 -2.31
N TYR A 54 -7.22 -2.79 -2.84
CA TYR A 54 -6.61 -3.83 -2.01
C TYR A 54 -5.54 -3.23 -1.14
N HIS A 55 -5.48 -3.61 0.13
CA HIS A 55 -4.51 -3.04 1.04
C HIS A 55 -4.04 -4.02 2.12
N VAL A 56 -2.86 -3.73 2.64
CA VAL A 56 -2.26 -4.41 3.80
C VAL A 56 -1.94 -3.35 4.83
N SER A 57 -2.39 -3.57 6.05
CA SER A 57 -2.01 -2.77 7.21
C SER A 57 -0.64 -3.24 7.73
N CYS A 58 0.20 -2.32 8.18
CA CYS A 58 1.57 -2.57 8.58
C CYS A 58 1.90 -1.85 9.88
N THR A 59 2.51 -2.56 10.82
CA THR A 59 2.89 -2.05 12.15
C THR A 59 3.94 -0.94 12.09
N SER A 60 4.72 -0.83 11.02
CA SER A 60 5.74 0.23 10.85
C SER A 60 5.96 0.65 9.40
N LEU A 61 6.43 1.87 9.19
CA LEU A 61 6.77 2.40 7.86
C LEU A 61 7.89 1.59 7.18
N ARG A 62 8.81 1.02 7.97
CA ARG A 62 9.87 0.16 7.44
C ARG A 62 9.26 -1.09 6.79
N VAL A 63 8.38 -1.78 7.52
CA VAL A 63 7.66 -2.96 7.02
C VAL A 63 6.80 -2.59 5.81
N ALA A 64 6.07 -1.47 5.86
CA ALA A 64 5.26 -1.02 4.72
C ALA A 64 6.09 -0.81 3.44
N ARG A 65 7.32 -0.27 3.56
CA ARG A 65 8.23 -0.12 2.42
C ARG A 65 8.73 -1.46 1.89
N GLU A 66 9.09 -2.38 2.78
CA GLU A 66 9.53 -3.73 2.42
C GLU A 66 8.41 -4.49 1.68
N VAL A 67 7.19 -4.46 2.22
CA VAL A 67 5.99 -5.04 1.60
C VAL A 67 5.75 -4.41 0.23
N MET A 68 5.69 -3.07 0.14
CA MET A 68 5.46 -2.36 -1.13
C MET A 68 6.46 -2.77 -2.21
N THR A 69 7.75 -2.88 -1.88
CA THR A 69 8.78 -3.28 -2.86
C THR A 69 8.58 -4.70 -3.34
N ILE A 70 8.38 -5.65 -2.42
CA ILE A 70 8.18 -7.07 -2.75
C ILE A 70 6.99 -7.23 -3.70
N VAL A 71 5.86 -6.61 -3.36
CA VAL A 71 4.60 -6.85 -4.07
C VAL A 71 4.53 -6.09 -5.39
N ALA A 72 5.14 -4.89 -5.46
CA ALA A 72 5.27 -4.15 -6.71
C ALA A 72 6.19 -4.87 -7.72
N ASP A 73 7.20 -5.63 -7.26
CA ASP A 73 8.12 -6.34 -8.15
C ASP A 73 7.59 -7.68 -8.67
N GLY A 74 6.33 -8.04 -8.37
CA GLY A 74 5.76 -9.32 -8.79
C GLY A 74 5.91 -10.42 -7.73
N GLY A 75 6.18 -10.04 -6.48
CA GLY A 75 6.15 -10.96 -5.34
C GLY A 75 4.84 -11.74 -5.29
N ASP A 76 4.96 -12.98 -4.86
CA ASP A 76 3.92 -14.00 -4.95
C ASP A 76 2.60 -13.51 -4.32
N ASP A 77 1.47 -13.78 -4.99
CA ASP A 77 0.10 -13.27 -4.72
C ASP A 77 -0.47 -13.62 -3.33
N TYR A 78 0.37 -14.04 -2.36
CA TYR A 78 -0.04 -14.50 -1.03
C TYR A 78 -0.90 -13.44 -0.33
N ASP A 79 -2.21 -13.70 -0.39
CA ASP A 79 -3.27 -13.19 0.47
C ASP A 79 -3.18 -11.71 0.86
N PHE A 80 -3.42 -10.85 -0.13
CA PHE A 80 -3.90 -9.49 0.12
C PHE A 80 -5.34 -9.44 0.67
N GLY A 81 -5.96 -10.59 0.94
CA GLY A 81 -7.25 -10.71 1.58
C GLY A 81 -7.15 -11.54 2.86
N GLN A 82 -7.30 -10.87 4.00
CA GLN A 82 -7.78 -11.48 5.25
C GLN A 82 -6.83 -12.40 6.06
N HIS A 83 -5.51 -12.14 6.08
CA HIS A 83 -4.66 -12.76 7.09
C HIS A 83 -4.02 -11.72 8.02
N GLU A 84 -4.45 -11.74 9.29
CA GLU A 84 -3.66 -11.23 10.42
C GLU A 84 -2.25 -11.82 10.29
N VAL A 85 -1.25 -10.96 10.10
CA VAL A 85 0.15 -11.39 10.17
C VAL A 85 0.44 -11.68 11.64
N ILE A 86 0.33 -12.95 12.02
CA ILE A 86 0.68 -13.42 13.36
C ILE A 86 2.18 -13.24 13.57
N SER A 87 2.49 -12.60 14.71
CA SER A 87 3.79 -12.24 15.27
C SER A 87 4.89 -13.30 15.20
#